data_AF-A0A927VXL0-F1
#
_entry.id   AF-A0A927VXL0-F1
#
_cell.length_a   1.000
_cell.length_b   1.000
_cell.length_c   1.000
_cell.angle_alpha   90.00
_cell.angle_beta   90.00
_cell.angle_gamma   90.00
#
_symmetry.space_group_name_H-M   'P 1'
#
loop_
_entity.id
_entity.type
_entity.pdbx_description
1 polymer ?
#
loop_
_entity_poly.entity_id
_entity_poly.type
_entity_poly.pdbx_seq_one_letter_code
_entity_poly.pdbx_strand_id
1 'polypeptide(L)'
;MPFLNRIESSCILRRLFMKVPDFVYVLADYIKKRKKEKSESDLLIENIIEARSELERAEHAFNEMTEQAAIDYAAYSIMAARAKYVHLLNIAKEENVRF
;
A
#
# COMPACT_ATOMS: atom_id res chain seq x y z
N MET A 1 3.67 19.71 -67.50
CA MET A 1 4.41 20.78 -66.80
C MET A 1 3.39 21.83 -66.35
N PRO A 2 3.46 22.40 -65.13
CA PRO A 2 4.71 22.52 -64.39
C PRO A 2 4.64 22.37 -62.84
N PHE A 3 5.85 22.38 -62.27
CA PHE A 3 6.30 22.72 -60.91
C PHE A 3 5.75 21.94 -59.70
N LEU A 4 6.46 20.94 -59.16
CA LEU A 4 7.63 21.01 -58.27
C LEU A 4 7.39 21.73 -56.92
N ASN A 5 7.87 21.04 -55.88
CA ASN A 5 8.30 21.53 -54.56
C ASN A 5 7.30 21.53 -53.41
N ARG A 6 7.36 20.46 -52.63
CA ARG A 6 7.81 20.51 -51.22
C ARG A 6 8.14 19.07 -50.77
N ILE A 7 9.30 18.55 -51.19
CA ILE A 7 10.47 18.39 -50.31
C ILE A 7 10.06 18.10 -48.87
N GLU A 8 10.16 16.81 -48.56
CA GLU A 8 10.82 16.25 -47.38
C GLU A 8 10.70 17.04 -46.07
N SER A 9 9.89 16.49 -45.17
CA SER A 9 10.15 16.33 -43.72
C SER A 9 8.84 15.85 -43.09
N SER A 10 8.63 14.55 -42.90
CA SER A 10 8.74 14.02 -41.53
C SER A 10 8.59 12.50 -41.45
N CYS A 11 9.13 11.74 -42.41
CA CYS A 11 9.49 10.33 -42.19
C CYS A 11 10.56 10.13 -41.08
N ILE A 12 10.96 11.21 -40.37
CA ILE A 12 11.96 11.22 -39.30
C ILE A 12 11.34 11.18 -37.90
N LEU A 13 10.02 11.35 -37.72
CA LEU A 13 9.39 11.29 -36.38
C LEU A 13 8.70 9.95 -36.08
N ARG A 14 9.20 8.86 -36.66
CA ARG A 14 8.83 7.48 -36.26
C ARG A 14 10.00 6.74 -35.61
N ARG A 15 10.90 7.47 -34.93
CA ARG A 15 12.18 6.90 -34.46
C ARG A 15 12.67 7.34 -33.09
N LEU A 16 11.82 7.85 -32.20
CA LEU A 16 12.21 8.05 -30.80
C LEU A 16 11.03 7.98 -29.83
N PHE A 17 10.27 6.90 -29.90
CA PHE A 17 9.41 6.49 -28.77
C PHE A 17 9.73 5.04 -28.39
N MET A 18 11.02 4.76 -28.24
CA MET A 18 11.46 3.60 -27.46
C MET A 18 11.85 4.06 -26.07
N LYS A 19 11.12 3.47 -25.10
CA LYS A 19 11.58 3.05 -23.76
C LYS A 19 11.91 4.15 -22.76
N VAL A 20 10.87 4.64 -22.08
CA VAL A 20 11.00 5.06 -20.67
C VAL A 20 9.66 4.82 -19.94
N PRO A 21 9.64 4.19 -18.76
CA PRO A 21 10.43 3.04 -18.33
C PRO A 21 9.53 1.89 -17.86
N ASP A 22 10.09 0.69 -17.90
CA ASP A 22 9.59 -0.58 -17.38
C ASP A 22 9.39 -0.60 -15.84
N PHE A 23 9.17 0.55 -15.19
CA PHE A 23 9.04 0.68 -13.74
C PHE A 23 7.77 0.03 -13.20
N VAL A 24 6.68 0.10 -13.98
CA VAL A 24 5.40 -0.55 -13.61
C VAL A 24 5.56 -2.07 -13.59
N TYR A 25 6.32 -2.65 -14.54
CA TYR A 25 6.58 -4.09 -14.58
C TYR A 25 7.52 -4.55 -13.46
N VAL A 26 8.56 -3.78 -13.15
CA VAL A 26 9.48 -4.09 -12.04
C VAL A 26 8.76 -4.05 -10.68
N LEU A 27 7.88 -3.07 -10.45
CA LEU A 27 7.08 -3.00 -9.22
C LEU A 27 6.06 -4.15 -9.14
N ALA A 28 5.41 -4.49 -10.27
CA ALA A 28 4.50 -5.63 -10.36
C ALA A 28 5.21 -6.96 -10.06
N ASP A 29 6.43 -7.15 -10.59
CA ASP A 29 7.25 -8.33 -10.31
C ASP A 29 7.73 -8.37 -8.86
N TYR A 30 7.99 -7.20 -8.24
CA TYR A 30 8.33 -7.11 -6.82
C TYR A 30 7.14 -7.49 -5.91
N ILE A 31 5.93 -7.02 -6.25
CA ILE A 31 4.68 -7.39 -5.56
C ILE A 31 4.39 -8.88 -5.75
N LYS A 32 4.62 -9.41 -6.95
CA LYS A 32 4.44 -10.82 -7.29
C LYS A 32 5.41 -11.72 -6.53
N LYS A 33 6.65 -11.28 -6.30
CA LYS A 33 7.67 -11.98 -5.50
C LYS A 33 7.34 -11.99 -3.99
N ARG A 34 6.63 -10.98 -3.48
CA ARG A 34 6.08 -10.94 -2.11
C ARG A 34 4.87 -11.86 -1.92
N LYS A 35 4.19 -12.23 -3.01
CA LYS A 35 3.07 -13.18 -3.03
C LYS A 35 3.55 -14.64 -3.03
N LYS A 36 4.66 -14.93 -2.35
CA LYS A 36 5.03 -16.28 -1.96
C LYS A 36 3.93 -16.77 -1.01
N GLU A 37 3.49 -18.02 -1.12
CA GLU A 37 2.49 -18.58 -0.21
C GLU A 37 2.94 -18.33 1.23
N LYS A 38 2.23 -17.42 1.90
CA LYS A 38 2.51 -17.07 3.29
C LYS A 38 1.98 -18.20 4.14
N SER A 39 2.81 -18.67 5.06
CA SER A 39 2.33 -19.57 6.10
C SER A 39 1.26 -18.86 6.94
N GLU A 40 0.41 -19.62 7.61
CA GLU A 40 -0.60 -19.04 8.51
C GLU A 40 0.06 -18.17 9.60
N SER A 41 1.24 -18.56 10.08
CA SER A 41 2.05 -17.75 11.00
C SER A 41 2.53 -16.43 10.39
N ASP A 42 2.91 -16.40 9.12
CA ASP A 42 3.33 -15.15 8.46
C ASP A 42 2.15 -14.18 8.32
N LEU A 43 0.96 -14.71 8.01
CA LEU A 43 -0.27 -13.92 7.94
C LEU A 43 -0.64 -13.37 9.31
N LEU A 44 -0.49 -14.15 10.38
CA LEU A 44 -0.73 -13.70 11.74
C LEU A 44 0.20 -12.54 12.13
N ILE A 45 1.49 -12.65 11.82
CA ILE A 45 2.48 -11.59 12.08
C ILE A 45 2.12 -10.31 11.31
N GLU A 46 1.75 -10.43 10.04
CA GLU A 46 1.31 -9.28 9.24
C GLU A 46 0.07 -8.61 9.81
N ASN A 47 -0.92 -9.40 10.25
CA ASN A 47 -2.13 -8.89 10.88
C ASN A 47 -1.82 -8.14 12.19
N ILE A 48 -0.85 -8.60 12.98
CA ILE A 48 -0.40 -7.94 14.21
C ILE A 48 0.25 -6.59 13.88
N ILE A 49 1.12 -6.55 12.87
CA ILE A 49 1.78 -5.32 12.41
C ILE A 49 0.73 -4.32 11.89
N GLU A 50 -0.23 -4.79 11.11
CA GLU A 50 -1.31 -3.96 10.59
C GLU A 50 -2.20 -3.42 11.72
N ALA A 51 -2.60 -4.26 12.68
CA ALA A 51 -3.40 -3.84 13.82
C ALA A 51 -2.68 -2.78 14.68
N ARG A 52 -1.35 -2.88 14.81
CA ARG A 52 -0.55 -1.84 15.47
C ARG A 52 -0.57 -0.52 14.68
N SER A 53 -0.35 -0.57 13.36
CA SER A 53 -0.40 0.63 12.52
C SER A 53 -1.80 1.26 12.49
N GLU A 54 -2.86 0.45 12.55
CA GLU A 54 -4.24 0.90 12.69
C GLU A 54 -4.47 1.63 14.03
N LEU A 55 -3.94 1.11 15.13
CA LEU A 55 -3.99 1.77 16.43
C LEU A 55 -3.27 3.13 16.41
N GLU A 56 -2.03 3.18 15.88
CA GLU A 56 -1.26 4.43 15.76
C GLU A 56 -2.01 5.47 14.90
N ARG A 57 -2.68 5.04 13.82
CA ARG A 57 -3.52 5.93 12.99
C ARG A 57 -4.76 6.44 13.73
N ALA A 58 -5.41 5.59 14.52
CA ALA A 58 -6.57 5.98 15.31
C ALA A 58 -6.19 7.00 16.41
N GLU A 59 -5.03 6.82 17.05
CA GLU A 59 -4.47 7.77 18.02
C GLU A 59 -4.14 9.11 17.36
N HIS A 60 -3.55 9.08 16.16
CA HIS A 60 -3.29 10.32 15.40
C HIS A 60 -4.59 11.05 15.05
N ALA A 61 -5.59 10.32 14.53
CA ALA A 61 -6.87 10.89 14.17
C ALA A 61 -7.58 11.54 15.37
N PHE A 62 -7.51 10.91 16.54
CA PHE A 62 -8.05 11.49 17.78
C PHE A 62 -7.38 12.81 18.14
N ASN A 63 -6.07 12.91 17.99
CA ASN A 63 -5.31 14.12 18.30
C ASN A 63 -5.58 15.28 17.32
N GLU A 64 -5.99 14.98 16.09
CA GLU A 64 -6.32 15.98 15.07
C GLU A 64 -7.77 16.46 15.15
N MET A 65 -8.67 15.68 15.76
CA MET A 65 -10.09 15.99 15.80
C MET A 65 -10.43 17.05 16.86
N THR A 66 -11.06 18.13 16.41
CA THR A 66 -11.49 19.25 17.25
C THR A 66 -12.98 19.24 17.55
N GLU A 67 -13.78 18.54 16.74
CA GLU A 67 -15.23 18.44 16.88
C GLU A 67 -15.62 17.37 17.91
N GLN A 68 -16.47 17.72 18.87
CA GLN A 68 -16.80 16.85 20.02
C GLN A 68 -17.36 15.47 19.60
N ALA A 69 -18.26 15.42 18.61
CA ALA A 69 -18.82 14.16 18.12
C ALA A 69 -17.78 13.32 17.35
N ALA A 70 -16.78 13.96 16.77
CA ALA A 70 -15.67 13.28 16.09
C ALA A 70 -14.68 12.70 17.11
N ILE A 71 -14.47 13.39 18.25
CA ILE A 71 -13.67 12.91 19.38
C ILE A 71 -14.24 11.60 19.93
N ASP A 72 -15.55 11.53 20.16
CA ASP A 72 -16.20 10.30 20.66
C ASP A 72 -15.99 9.13 19.68
N TYR A 73 -16.20 9.38 18.38
CA TYR A 73 -15.96 8.38 17.34
C TYR A 73 -14.50 7.89 17.32
N ALA A 74 -13.54 8.81 17.40
CA ALA A 74 -12.13 8.49 17.41
C ALA A 74 -11.73 7.73 18.69
N ALA A 75 -12.30 8.07 19.85
CA ALA A 75 -12.10 7.34 21.09
C ALA A 75 -12.57 5.89 20.99
N TYR A 76 -13.77 5.66 20.43
CA TYR A 76 -14.26 4.29 20.18
C TYR A 76 -13.36 3.53 19.19
N SER A 77 -12.85 4.22 18.18
CA SER A 77 -11.95 3.64 17.19
C SER A 77 -10.62 3.19 17.81
N ILE A 78 -10.04 3.98 18.72
CA ILE A 78 -8.84 3.58 19.49
C ILE A 78 -9.13 2.34 20.33
N MET A 79 -10.26 2.32 21.05
CA MET A 79 -10.64 1.18 21.89
C MET A 79 -10.80 -0.11 21.07
N ALA A 80 -11.45 -0.02 19.91
CA ALA A 80 -11.64 -1.16 19.01
C ALA A 80 -10.31 -1.66 18.44
N ALA A 81 -9.45 -0.77 17.94
CA ALA A 81 -8.13 -1.11 17.40
C ALA A 81 -7.24 -1.76 18.46
N ARG A 82 -7.27 -1.23 19.70
CA ARG A 82 -6.52 -1.80 20.83
C ARG A 82 -7.01 -3.20 21.19
N ALA A 83 -8.33 -3.40 21.26
CA ALA A 83 -8.91 -4.72 21.53
C ALA A 83 -8.50 -5.75 20.47
N LYS A 84 -8.55 -5.36 19.18
CA LYS A 84 -8.10 -6.18 18.05
C LYS A 84 -6.61 -6.56 18.18
N TYR A 85 -5.74 -5.58 18.47
CA TYR A 85 -4.31 -5.82 18.64
C TYR A 85 -4.01 -6.79 19.80
N VAL A 86 -4.65 -6.58 20.96
CA VAL A 86 -4.47 -7.47 22.12
C VAL A 86 -4.97 -8.89 21.83
N HIS A 87 -6.10 -9.03 21.14
CA HIS A 87 -6.62 -10.34 20.75
C HIS A 87 -5.63 -11.11 19.86
N LEU A 88 -5.07 -10.45 18.84
CA LEU A 88 -4.07 -11.06 17.94
C LEU A 88 -2.79 -11.43 18.68
N LEU A 89 -2.34 -10.62 19.64
CA LEU A 89 -1.20 -10.97 20.50
C LEU A 89 -1.47 -12.19 21.37
N ASN A 90 -2.70 -12.38 21.84
CA ASN A 90 -3.06 -13.57 22.62
C ASN A 90 -3.05 -14.82 21.75
N ILE A 91 -3.58 -14.74 20.53
CA ILE A 91 -3.51 -15.83 19.55
C ILE A 91 -2.06 -16.19 19.24
N ALA A 92 -1.19 -15.21 19.00
CA ALA A 92 0.22 -15.47 18.74
C ALA A 92 0.95 -16.15 19.90
N LYS A 93 0.58 -15.83 21.14
CA LYS A 93 1.10 -16.52 22.34
C LYS A 93 0.63 -17.98 22.40
N GLU A 94 -0.64 -18.23 22.11
CA GLU A 94 -1.22 -19.59 22.09
C GLU A 94 -0.56 -20.46 21.02
N GLU A 95 -0.33 -19.89 19.83
CA GLU A 95 0.33 -20.57 18.71
C GLU A 95 1.86 -20.66 18.84
N ASN A 96 2.45 -20.13 19.93
CA ASN A 96 3.90 -20.07 20.16
C ASN A 96 4.70 -19.43 19.00
N VAL A 97 4.05 -18.53 18.26
CA VAL A 97 4.69 -17.80 17.16
C VAL A 97 5.63 -16.77 17.77
N ARG A 98 6.92 -16.85 17.45
CA ARG A 98 7.89 -15.80 17.79
C ARG A 98 7.81 -14.72 16.72
N PHE A 99 7.43 -13.51 17.15
CA PHE A 99 7.34 -12.30 16.32
C PHE A 99 8.29 -11.22 16.82
#